data_AF-A0A7Y2D922-F1
#
_entry.id   AF-A0A7Y2D922-F1
#
_cell.length_a   1.000
_cell.length_b   1.000
_cell.length_c   1.000
_cell.angle_alpha   90.00
_cell.angle_beta   90.00
_cell.angle_gamma   90.00
#
_symmetry.space_group_name_H-M   'P 1'
#
loop_
_entity.id
_entity.type
_entity.pdbx_description
1 polymer ?
#
loop_
_entity_poly.entity_id
_entity_poly.type
_entity_poly.pdbx_seq_one_letter_code
_entity_poly.pdbx_strand_id
1 'polypeptide(L)'
;MEEITKVLALYEKHGWKISRVLLSSENGSQQYSEIFGGAPVVNSEFDAVWFSRKRQDGRTAWEIRLLSTTPYALCESFPDDSSKEFVEAEKRNMENRLAEKAS
;
A
#
# COMPACT_ATOMS: atom_id res chain seq x y z
N MET A 1 10.95 -0.49 12.67
CA MET A 1 10.51 0.86 12.22
C MET A 1 11.53 1.54 11.31
N GLU A 2 12.82 1.60 11.64
CA GLU A 2 13.84 2.29 10.81
C GLU A 2 13.93 1.75 9.37
N GLU A 3 13.78 0.43 9.17
CA GLU A 3 13.78 -0.19 7.84
C GLU A 3 12.56 0.20 7.01
N ILE A 4 11.39 0.33 7.64
CA ILE A 4 10.15 0.75 6.96
C ILE A 4 10.32 2.19 6.46
N THR A 5 10.83 3.10 7.30
CA THR A 5 11.08 4.49 6.90
C THR A 5 12.06 4.59 5.71
N LYS A 6 13.09 3.73 5.66
CA LYS A 6 14.01 3.64 4.51
C LYS A 6 13.30 3.18 3.23
N VAL A 7 12.40 2.19 3.34
CA VAL A 7 11.56 1.74 2.21
C VAL A 7 10.65 2.87 1.74
N LEU A 8 9.95 3.55 2.65
CA LEU A 8 9.06 4.67 2.29
C LEU A 8 9.82 5.78 1.56
N ALA A 9 10.99 6.18 2.08
CA ALA A 9 11.84 7.20 1.45
C ALA A 9 12.33 6.78 0.06
N LEU A 10 12.66 5.50 -0.13
CA LEU A 10 13.04 4.97 -1.44
C LEU A 10 11.89 5.03 -2.44
N TYR A 11 10.67 4.71 -2.01
CA TYR A 11 9.48 4.75 -2.85
C TYR A 11 9.17 6.18 -3.30
N GLU A 12 9.17 7.10 -2.34
CA GLU A 12 8.96 8.52 -2.60
C GLU A 12 10.01 9.08 -3.59
N LYS A 13 11.30 8.74 -3.39
CA LYS A 13 12.38 9.09 -4.32
C LYS A 13 12.12 8.61 -5.76
N HIS A 14 11.41 7.49 -5.93
CA HIS A 14 11.06 6.93 -7.23
C HIS A 14 9.64 7.31 -7.71
N GLY A 15 9.04 8.33 -7.09
CA GLY A 15 7.77 8.93 -7.52
C GLY A 15 6.52 8.16 -7.06
N TRP A 16 6.68 7.18 -6.17
CA TRP A 16 5.54 6.52 -5.55
C TRP A 16 4.97 7.36 -4.41
N LYS A 17 3.64 7.30 -4.26
CA LYS A 17 2.90 7.99 -3.20
C LYS A 17 2.19 6.97 -2.33
N ILE A 18 2.26 7.15 -1.02
CA ILE A 18 1.48 6.34 -0.07
C ILE A 18 0.00 6.70 -0.25
N SER A 19 -0.84 5.70 -0.52
CA SER A 19 -2.28 5.89 -0.72
C SER A 19 -3.13 5.46 0.46
N ARG A 20 -2.73 4.39 1.16
CA ARG A 20 -3.46 3.80 2.30
C ARG A 20 -2.48 2.93 3.08
N VAL A 21 -2.67 2.85 4.39
CA VAL A 21 -1.96 1.93 5.26
C VAL A 21 -2.98 0.95 5.83
N LEU A 22 -2.64 -0.32 5.83
CA LEU A 22 -3.38 -1.39 6.49
C LEU A 22 -2.62 -1.76 7.75
N LEU A 23 -3.25 -1.68 8.91
CA LEU A 23 -2.65 -2.08 10.19
C LEU A 23 -3.62 -2.96 10.96
N SER A 24 -3.10 -3.99 11.61
CA SER A 24 -3.81 -4.74 12.63
C SER A 24 -4.09 -3.89 13.86
N SER A 25 -5.28 -4.05 14.44
CA SER A 25 -5.80 -3.18 15.52
C SER A 25 -4.92 -3.09 16.76
N GLU A 26 -3.97 -4.00 16.93
CA GLU A 26 -2.98 -3.98 18.02
C GLU A 26 -1.89 -2.91 17.81
N ASN A 27 -1.67 -2.47 16.56
CA ASN A 27 -0.61 -1.54 16.18
C ASN A 27 -1.11 -0.10 15.96
N GLY A 28 -2.10 0.38 16.73
CA GLY A 28 -2.37 1.79 17.01
C GLY A 28 -2.29 2.79 15.83
N SER A 29 -3.42 3.02 15.13
CA SER A 29 -3.55 3.95 14.00
C SER A 29 -3.04 5.39 14.24
N GLN A 30 -3.02 5.87 15.49
CA GLN A 30 -2.53 7.22 15.82
C GLN A 30 -1.00 7.32 15.81
N GLN A 31 -0.28 6.29 16.29
CA GLN A 31 1.18 6.37 16.49
C GLN A 31 1.96 6.37 15.17
N TYR A 32 1.37 5.86 14.09
CA TYR A 32 2.04 5.71 12.80
C TYR A 32 1.59 6.73 11.74
N SER A 33 0.59 7.56 12.04
CA SER A 33 0.05 8.55 11.09
C SER A 33 1.10 9.55 10.60
N GLU A 34 2.01 9.99 11.48
CA GLU A 34 3.13 10.88 11.13
C GLU A 34 4.16 10.18 10.22
N ILE A 35 4.41 8.89 10.44
CA ILE A 35 5.40 8.10 9.68
C ILE A 35 4.93 7.86 8.25
N PHE A 36 3.61 7.76 8.04
CA PHE A 36 3.00 7.56 6.73
C PHE A 36 2.53 8.86 6.08
N GLY A 37 3.01 10.02 6.56
CA GLY A 37 2.72 11.32 5.94
C GLY A 37 1.24 11.69 5.92
N GLY A 38 0.47 11.25 6.92
CA GLY A 38 -0.97 11.51 7.01
C GLY A 38 -1.84 10.65 6.09
N ALA A 39 -1.29 9.60 5.46
CA ALA A 39 -2.07 8.65 4.69
C ALA A 39 -3.16 7.97 5.54
N PRO A 40 -4.33 7.65 4.96
CA PRO A 40 -5.41 7.01 5.70
C PRO A 40 -4.98 5.62 6.19
N VAL A 41 -5.15 5.38 7.49
CA VAL A 41 -4.91 4.09 8.13
C VAL A 41 -6.24 3.35 8.27
N VAL A 42 -6.28 2.10 7.81
CA VAL A 42 -7.45 1.23 7.84
C VAL A 42 -7.11 -0.03 8.63
N ASN A 43 -8.04 -0.47 9.47
CA ASN A 43 -7.88 -1.72 10.21
C ASN A 43 -7.86 -2.92 9.26
N SER A 44 -6.93 -3.85 9.44
CA SER A 44 -6.77 -5.05 8.62
C SER A 44 -6.23 -6.21 9.43
N GLU A 45 -6.26 -7.43 8.89
CA GLU A 45 -5.71 -8.62 9.56
C GLU A 45 -4.18 -8.71 9.43
N PHE A 46 -3.57 -7.86 8.60
CA PHE A 46 -2.13 -7.83 8.35
C PHE A 46 -1.64 -6.39 8.16
N ASP A 47 -0.35 -6.18 8.39
CA ASP A 47 0.28 -4.87 8.28
C ASP A 47 0.84 -4.69 6.85
N ALA A 48 0.36 -3.68 6.11
CA ALA A 48 0.79 -3.40 4.75
C ALA A 48 0.64 -1.93 4.35
N VAL A 49 1.32 -1.54 3.27
CA VAL A 49 1.25 -0.18 2.70
C VAL A 49 0.88 -0.25 1.22
N TRP A 50 -0.12 0.55 0.84
CA TRP A 50 -0.47 0.81 -0.54
C TRP A 50 0.34 1.99 -1.09
N PHE A 51 0.96 1.77 -2.24
CA PHE A 51 1.61 2.79 -3.04
C PHE A 51 0.90 2.96 -4.38
N SER A 52 0.93 4.17 -4.90
CA SER A 52 0.50 4.48 -6.26
C SER A 52 1.56 5.29 -6.98
N ARG A 53 1.68 5.07 -8.29
CA ARG A 53 2.55 5.88 -9.15
C ARG A 53 1.90 6.05 -10.52
N LYS A 54 1.65 7.30 -10.89
CA LYS A 54 1.21 7.64 -12.25
C LYS A 54 2.32 7.31 -13.25
N ARG A 55 1.93 6.72 -14.38
CA ARG A 55 2.81 6.40 -15.49
C ARG A 55 2.49 7.30 -16.67
N GLN A 56 3.46 7.45 -17.58
CA GLN A 56 3.30 8.28 -18.77
C GLN A 56 2.40 7.66 -19.85
N ASP A 57 2.06 6.38 -19.73
CA ASP A 57 1.21 5.62 -20.65
C ASP A 57 -0.29 5.68 -20.31
N GLY A 58 -0.71 6.67 -19.51
CA GLY A 58 -2.11 6.85 -19.11
C GLY A 58 -2.61 5.79 -18.12
N ARG A 59 -1.70 5.17 -17.36
CA ARG A 59 -2.02 4.17 -16.34
C ARG A 59 -1.47 4.60 -14.98
N THR A 60 -2.11 4.11 -13.93
CA THR A 60 -1.60 4.22 -12.57
C THR A 60 -1.17 2.83 -12.10
N ALA A 61 0.10 2.71 -11.71
CA ALA A 61 0.61 1.53 -11.03
C ALA A 61 0.19 1.57 -9.56
N TRP A 62 -0.27 0.44 -9.05
CA TRP A 62 -0.66 0.23 -7.67
C TRP A 62 0.14 -0.92 -7.10
N GLU A 63 0.76 -0.71 -5.95
CA GLU A 63 1.53 -1.73 -5.27
C GLU A 63 1.10 -1.84 -3.80
N ILE A 64 0.82 -3.05 -3.34
CA ILE A 64 0.64 -3.33 -1.91
C ILE A 64 1.84 -4.11 -1.41
N ARG A 65 2.46 -3.62 -0.34
CA ARG A 65 3.67 -4.21 0.25
C ARG A 65 3.41 -4.61 1.70
N LEU A 66 3.73 -5.86 2.01
CA LEU A 66 3.65 -6.40 3.36
C LEU A 66 4.74 -5.80 4.25
N LEU A 67 4.36 -5.37 5.46
CA LEU A 67 5.27 -4.89 6.50
C LEU A 67 5.62 -6.04 7.46
N SER A 68 6.31 -7.06 6.95
CA SER A 68 6.77 -8.21 7.74
C SER A 68 8.27 -8.45 7.57
N THR A 69 8.80 -9.42 8.33
CA THR A 69 10.19 -9.86 8.22
C THR A 69 10.52 -10.45 6.85
N THR A 70 9.52 -11.01 6.16
CA THR A 70 9.65 -11.53 4.79
C THR A 70 8.99 -10.57 3.82
N PRO A 71 9.75 -9.70 3.13
CA PRO A 71 9.16 -8.70 2.25
C PRO A 71 8.46 -9.36 1.08
N TYR A 72 7.18 -9.02 0.89
CA TYR A 72 6.39 -9.45 -0.25
C TYR A 72 5.54 -8.28 -0.76
N ALA A 73 5.39 -8.17 -2.08
CA ALA A 73 4.61 -7.12 -2.70
C ALA A 73 3.85 -7.64 -3.92
N LEU A 74 2.67 -7.09 -4.16
CA LEU A 74 1.89 -7.29 -5.37
C LEU A 74 1.76 -5.96 -6.10
N CYS A 75 2.01 -5.96 -7.40
CA CYS A 75 1.91 -4.76 -8.24
C CYS A 75 0.99 -5.03 -9.42
N GLU A 76 0.04 -4.12 -9.65
CA GLU A 76 -0.84 -4.11 -10.82
C GLU A 76 -0.86 -2.71 -11.43
N SER A 77 -1.36 -2.56 -12.66
CA SER A 77 -1.51 -1.24 -13.30
C SER A 77 -2.87 -1.13 -13.96
N PHE A 78 -3.62 -0.07 -13.63
CA PHE A 78 -4.94 0.17 -14.18
C PHE A 78 -4.93 1.43 -15.07
N PRO A 79 -5.70 1.46 -16.17
CA PRO A 79 -5.95 2.70 -16.92
C PRO A 79 -6.46 3.84 -16.02
N ASP A 80 -6.02 5.07 -16.26
CA ASP A 80 -6.41 6.24 -15.46
C ASP A 80 -7.92 6.59 -15.56
N ASP A 81 -8.60 6.12 -16.61
CA ASP A 81 -10.03 6.26 -16.85
C ASP A 81 -10.87 5.10 -16.25
N SER A 82 -10.23 4.16 -15.57
CA SER A 82 -10.92 3.09 -14.84
C SER A 82 -11.85 3.67 -13.78
N SER A 83 -13.03 3.08 -13.59
CA SER A 83 -13.94 3.49 -12.54
C SER A 83 -13.34 3.26 -11.15
N LYS A 84 -13.72 4.10 -10.18
CA LYS A 84 -13.25 3.98 -8.80
C LYS A 84 -13.68 2.64 -8.19
N GLU A 85 -14.89 2.20 -8.50
CA GLU A 85 -15.47 0.94 -8.03
C GLU A 85 -14.67 -0.26 -8.53
N PHE A 86 -14.23 -0.23 -9.80
CA PHE A 86 -13.38 -1.27 -10.36
C PHE A 86 -12.00 -1.28 -9.69
N VAL A 87 -11.35 -0.12 -9.58
CA VAL A 87 -10.01 -0.02 -8.96
C VAL A 87 -10.03 -0.46 -7.51
N GLU A 88 -11.03 -0.07 -6.72
CA GLU A 88 -11.15 -0.51 -5.33
C GLU A 88 -11.49 -1.99 -5.20
N ALA A 89 -12.28 -2.57 -6.13
CA ALA A 89 -12.52 -4.01 -6.16
C ALA A 89 -11.23 -4.79 -6.44
N GLU A 90 -10.43 -4.36 -7.42
CA GLU A 90 -9.15 -4.99 -7.74
C GLU A 90 -8.12 -4.84 -6.61
N LYS A 91 -8.08 -3.67 -5.95
CA LYS A 91 -7.26 -3.49 -4.75
C LYS A 91 -7.67 -4.45 -3.63
N ARG A 92 -8.96 -4.66 -3.40
CA ARG A 92 -9.43 -5.66 -2.42
C ARG A 92 -9.05 -7.09 -2.82
N ASN A 93 -9.08 -7.42 -4.10
CA ASN A 93 -8.58 -8.72 -4.59
C ASN A 93 -7.07 -8.89 -4.33
N MET A 94 -6.28 -7.82 -4.51
CA MET A 94 -4.85 -7.82 -4.17
C MET A 94 -4.61 -7.93 -2.66
N GLU A 95 -5.42 -7.28 -1.83
CA GLU A 95 -5.37 -7.43 -0.37
C GLU A 95 -5.60 -8.88 0.05
N ASN A 96 -6.62 -9.55 -0.48
CA ASN A 96 -6.88 -10.97 -0.20
C ASN A 96 -5.71 -11.87 -0.62
N ARG A 97 -5.16 -11.66 -1.82
CA ARG A 97 -3.97 -12.39 -2.30
C ARG A 97 -2.75 -12.16 -1.41
N LEU A 98 -2.60 -10.96 -0.84
CA LEU A 98 -1.51 -10.64 0.07
C LEU A 98 -1.71 -11.29 1.45
N ALA A 99 -2.94 -11.31 1.94
CA ALA A 99 -3.30 -11.96 3.21
C ALA A 99 -2.91 -13.44 3.22
N GLU A 100 -3.13 -14.16 2.12
CA GLU A 100 -2.68 -15.55 1.93
C GLU A 100 -1.15 -15.73 2.01
N LYS A 101 -0.37 -14.65 1.88
CA LYS A 101 1.09 -14.65 2.02
C LYS A 101 1.55 -14.16 3.39
N ALA A 102 0.66 -13.53 4.14
CA ALA A 102 0.91 -13.04 5.49
C ALA A 102 0.61 -14.10 6.56
N SER A 103 -0.21 -15.11 6.23
CA SER A 103 -0.55 -16.28 7.06
C SER A 103 0.55 -17.33 7.17
#